data_AF-A0A932IJ95-F1
#
_entry.id   AF-A0A932IJ95-F1
#
_cell.length_a   1.000
_cell.length_b   1.000
_cell.length_c   1.000
_cell.angle_alpha   90.00
_cell.angle_beta   90.00
_cell.angle_gamma   90.00
#
_symmetry.space_group_name_H-M   'P 1'
#
loop_
_entity.id
_entity.type
_entity.pdbx_description
1 polymer ?
#
loop_
_entity_poly.entity_id
_entity_poly.type
_entity_poly.pdbx_seq_one_letter_code
_entity_poly.pdbx_strand_id
1 'polypeptide(L)'
;MPAATQLKLDFKPKYVAVCHIDSTSSSIPKTVGYRVIGGLYNVEAGKIDQVVWYETKTADDEKAILAEMGTLGTKLYGLLFAQGGEG
;
A
#
# COMPACT_ATOMS: atom_id res chain seq x y z
N MET A 1 -24.41 -0.30 -9.87
CA MET A 1 -23.06 -0.62 -9.37
C MET A 1 -22.88 -2.13 -9.50
N PRO A 2 -21.83 -2.64 -10.15
CA PRO A 2 -21.57 -4.08 -10.16
C PRO A 2 -21.33 -4.54 -8.71
N ALA A 3 -21.96 -5.64 -8.31
CA ALA A 3 -21.70 -6.25 -7.00
C ALA A 3 -20.23 -6.67 -6.95
N ALA A 4 -19.53 -6.29 -5.88
CA ALA A 4 -18.16 -6.74 -5.66
C ALA A 4 -18.16 -8.28 -5.57
N THR A 5 -17.55 -8.93 -6.55
CA THR A 5 -17.41 -10.39 -6.56
C THR A 5 -16.60 -10.79 -5.33
N GLN A 6 -17.22 -11.54 -4.42
CA GLN A 6 -16.55 -12.01 -3.22
C GLN A 6 -15.41 -12.95 -3.63
N LEU A 7 -14.16 -12.51 -3.48
CA LEU A 7 -12.99 -13.39 -3.60
C LEU A 7 -13.02 -14.37 -2.42
N LYS A 8 -13.32 -15.64 -2.70
CA LYS A 8 -13.09 -16.73 -1.76
C LYS A 8 -11.65 -17.20 -1.92
N LEU A 9 -10.85 -17.01 -0.87
CA LEU A 9 -9.56 -17.67 -0.75
C LEU A 9 -9.78 -19.07 -0.18
N ASP A 10 -9.16 -20.06 -0.78
CA ASP A 10 -9.14 -21.47 -0.36
C ASP A 10 -8.14 -21.74 0.78
N PHE A 11 -7.39 -20.72 1.20
CA PHE A 11 -6.47 -20.77 2.34
C PHE A 11 -6.53 -19.46 3.16
N LYS A 12 -6.04 -19.52 4.39
CA LYS A 12 -5.84 -18.34 5.24
C LYS A 12 -4.40 -17.82 5.04
N PRO A 13 -4.19 -16.67 4.36
CA PRO A 13 -2.84 -16.14 4.17
C PRO A 13 -2.25 -15.72 5.51
N LYS A 14 -0.93 -15.94 5.69
CA LYS A 14 -0.18 -15.44 6.86
C LYS A 14 -0.11 -13.91 6.86
N TYR A 15 0.11 -13.33 5.67
CA TYR A 15 0.23 -11.89 5.47
C TYR A 15 -0.69 -11.40 4.35
N VAL A 16 -1.20 -10.19 4.51
CA VAL A 16 -1.95 -9.44 3.49
C VAL A 16 -1.20 -8.15 3.20
N ALA A 17 -0.81 -7.94 1.95
CA ALA A 17 -0.28 -6.66 1.50
C ALA A 17 -1.42 -5.65 1.35
N VAL A 18 -1.27 -4.48 1.96
CA VAL A 18 -2.25 -3.38 1.91
C VAL A 18 -1.59 -2.19 1.24
N CYS A 19 -2.29 -1.55 0.30
CA CYS A 19 -1.88 -0.29 -0.31
C CYS A 19 -3.05 0.68 -0.24
N HIS A 20 -2.78 1.89 0.25
CA HIS A 20 -3.75 2.96 0.39
C HIS A 20 -3.18 4.25 -0.22
N ILE A 21 -4.03 5.05 -0.84
CA ILE A 21 -3.66 6.35 -1.40
C ILE A 21 -4.66 7.38 -0.86
N ASP A 22 -4.13 8.42 -0.23
CA ASP A 22 -4.92 9.57 0.22
C ASP A 22 -4.36 10.89 -0.33
N SER A 23 -5.22 11.91 -0.37
CA SER A 23 -4.82 13.27 -0.72
C SER A 23 -4.48 14.05 0.56
N THR A 24 -3.25 14.56 0.66
CA THR A 24 -2.81 15.50 1.69
C THR A 24 -3.00 16.93 1.19
N SER A 25 -4.25 17.33 0.96
CA SER A 25 -4.55 18.69 0.56
C SER A 25 -4.48 19.65 1.76
N SER A 26 -3.79 20.78 1.60
CA SER A 26 -3.85 21.91 2.52
C SER A 26 -4.60 23.06 1.85
N SER A 27 -5.41 23.78 2.62
CA SER A 27 -6.14 24.95 2.13
C SER A 27 -5.22 26.15 1.88
N ILE A 28 -4.10 26.26 2.61
CA ILE A 28 -3.16 27.39 2.51
C ILE A 28 -1.72 26.92 2.84
N PRO A 29 -0.77 26.97 1.87
CA PRO A 29 -0.97 27.16 0.43
C PRO A 29 -1.76 26.00 -0.18
N LYS A 30 -2.44 26.23 -1.32
CA LYS A 30 -3.08 25.15 -2.11
C LYS A 30 -2.01 24.21 -2.64
N THR A 31 -1.61 23.23 -1.83
CA THR A 31 -0.80 22.09 -2.25
C THR A 31 -1.72 20.88 -2.32
N VAL A 32 -1.89 20.33 -3.51
CA VAL A 32 -2.49 19.01 -3.68
C VAL A 32 -1.35 18.01 -3.47
N GLY A 33 -1.17 17.58 -2.23
CA GLY A 33 -0.27 16.48 -1.91
C GLY A 33 -0.98 15.14 -2.08
N TYR A 34 -0.21 14.11 -2.40
CA TYR A 34 -0.67 12.73 -2.38
C TYR A 34 0.25 11.92 -1.51
N ARG A 35 -0.33 10.97 -0.78
CA ARG A 35 0.41 10.03 0.03
C ARG A 35 0.02 8.62 -0.32
N VAL A 36 1.01 7.80 -0.60
CA VAL A 36 0.87 6.36 -0.83
C VAL A 36 1.39 5.65 0.42
N ILE A 37 0.54 4.80 1.00
CA ILE A 37 0.83 4.04 2.21
C ILE A 37 0.75 2.56 1.84
N GLY A 38 1.87 1.87 1.93
CA GLY A 38 1.98 0.43 1.78
C GLY A 38 2.23 -0.26 3.13
N GLY A 39 1.72 -1.47 3.33
CA GLY A 39 2.04 -2.24 4.53
C GLY A 39 1.78 -3.74 4.41
N LEU A 40 2.33 -4.49 5.35
CA LEU A 40 2.10 -5.93 5.51
C LEU A 40 1.29 -6.17 6.79
N TYR A 41 0.07 -6.65 6.63
CA TYR A 41 -0.81 -7.02 7.72
C TYR A 41 -0.65 -8.50 8.05
N ASN A 42 -0.31 -8.81 9.30
CA ASN A 42 -0.22 -10.17 9.82
C ASN A 42 -1.59 -10.63 10.30
N VAL A 43 -2.15 -11.64 9.62
CA VAL A 43 -3.51 -12.11 9.88
C VAL A 43 -3.60 -12.88 11.19
N GLU A 44 -2.54 -13.54 11.60
CA GLU A 44 -2.49 -14.31 12.83
C GLU A 44 -2.34 -13.40 14.05
N ALA A 45 -1.43 -12.44 13.99
CA ALA A 45 -1.18 -11.49 15.07
C ALA A 45 -2.20 -10.34 15.13
N GLY A 46 -3.03 -10.16 14.10
CA GLY A 46 -4.05 -9.12 14.04
C GLY A 46 -3.48 -7.70 14.01
N LYS A 47 -2.27 -7.52 13.45
CA LYS A 47 -1.55 -6.24 13.46
C LYS A 47 -0.80 -5.99 12.15
N ILE A 48 -0.43 -4.73 11.91
CA ILE A 48 0.47 -4.36 10.82
C ILE A 48 1.90 -4.51 11.30
N ASP A 49 2.67 -5.39 10.66
CA ASP A 49 4.07 -5.63 11.04
C ASP A 49 5.01 -4.61 10.40
N GLN A 50 4.66 -4.10 9.22
CA GLN A 50 5.48 -3.14 8.49
C GLN A 50 4.62 -2.13 7.73
N VAL A 51 5.07 -0.87 7.74
CA VAL A 51 4.48 0.24 6.99
C VAL A 51 5.59 0.98 6.27
N VAL A 52 5.37 1.23 4.99
CA VAL A 52 6.21 2.11 4.17
C VAL A 52 5.28 3.14 3.56
N TRP A 53 5.63 4.41 3.66
CA TRP A 53 4.83 5.48 3.07
C TRP A 53 5.70 6.46 2.31
N TYR A 54 5.07 7.12 1.35
CA TYR A 54 5.67 8.16 0.52
C TYR A 54 4.65 9.29 0.35
N GLU A 55 5.10 10.52 0.44
CA GLU A 55 4.27 11.71 0.21
C GLU A 55 4.94 12.62 -0.82
N THR A 56 4.16 13.04 -1.82
CA THR A 56 4.58 14.01 -2.84
C THR A 56 3.69 15.24 -2.80
N LYS A 57 4.28 16.41 -3.04
CA LYS A 57 3.59 17.71 -3.05
C LYS A 57 3.23 18.20 -4.46
N THR A 58 3.62 17.46 -5.49
CA THR A 58 3.32 17.78 -6.89
C THR A 58 2.30 16.77 -7.42
N ALA A 59 1.04 17.21 -7.47
CA ALA A 59 -0.06 16.51 -8.13
C ALA A 59 0.09 16.40 -9.65
N ASP A 60 1.04 17.14 -10.24
CA ASP A 60 1.12 17.33 -11.69
C ASP A 60 1.72 16.13 -12.44
N ASP A 61 2.20 15.10 -11.75
CA ASP A 61 2.78 13.92 -12.41
C ASP A 61 2.12 12.63 -11.93
N GLU A 62 0.95 12.32 -12.50
CA GLU A 62 0.26 11.03 -12.34
C GLU A 62 1.23 9.83 -12.55
N LYS A 63 2.22 9.99 -13.44
CA LYS A 63 3.25 8.96 -13.67
C LYS A 63 4.17 8.80 -12.48
N ALA A 64 4.48 9.87 -11.74
CA ALA A 64 5.27 9.79 -10.52
C ALA A 64 4.52 9.03 -9.43
N ILE A 65 3.21 9.26 -9.26
CA ILE A 65 2.38 8.52 -8.30
C ILE A 65 2.34 7.02 -8.66
N LEU A 66 2.10 6.69 -9.93
CA LEU A 66 2.09 5.31 -10.41
C LEU A 66 3.46 4.62 -10.30
N ALA A 67 4.55 5.35 -10.57
CA ALA A 67 5.91 4.84 -10.40
C ALA A 67 6.23 4.53 -8.92
N GLU A 68 5.78 5.40 -8.01
CA GLU A 68 5.96 5.18 -6.56
C GLU A 68 5.10 4.02 -6.05
N MET A 69 3.88 3.85 -6.56
CA MET A 69 3.08 2.64 -6.29
C MET A 69 3.80 1.37 -6.75
N GLY A 70 4.39 1.36 -7.95
CA GLY A 70 5.18 0.23 -8.45
C GLY A 70 6.41 -0.07 -7.58
N THR A 71 7.05 0.98 -7.08
CA THR A 71 8.20 0.86 -6.18
C THR A 71 7.81 0.32 -4.81
N LEU A 72 6.72 0.83 -4.22
CA LEU A 72 6.18 0.35 -2.95
C LEU A 72 5.70 -1.10 -3.05
N GLY A 73 5.04 -1.46 -4.15
CA GLY A 73 4.65 -2.84 -4.43
C GLY A 73 5.85 -3.80 -4.42
N THR A 74 6.93 -3.45 -5.13
CA THR A 74 8.17 -4.24 -5.15
C THR A 74 8.83 -4.34 -3.77
N LYS A 75 8.85 -3.24 -2.99
CA LYS A 75 9.38 -3.24 -1.62
C LYS A 75 8.56 -4.16 -0.71
N LEU A 76 7.24 -4.05 -0.71
CA LEU A 76 6.35 -4.92 0.08
C LEU A 76 6.48 -6.39 -0.34
N TYR A 77 6.61 -6.67 -1.63
CA TYR A 77 6.87 -8.01 -2.16
C TYR A 77 8.20 -8.54 -1.63
N GLY A 78 9.29 -7.78 -1.73
CA GLY A 78 10.59 -8.17 -1.18
C GLY A 78 10.54 -8.45 0.33
N LEU A 79 9.79 -7.64 1.08
CA LEU A 79 9.59 -7.81 2.52
C LEU A 79 8.78 -9.08 2.84
N LEU A 80 7.78 -9.42 2.03
CA LEU A 80 7.01 -10.65 2.15
C LEU A 80 7.88 -11.91 1.95
N PHE A 81 8.80 -11.90 0.97
CA PHE A 81 9.74 -13.00 0.74
C PHE A 81 10.81 -13.10 1.82
N ALA A 82 11.32 -11.97 2.32
CA ALA A 82 12.24 -11.95 3.45
C ALA A 82 11.60 -12.51 4.73
N GLN A 83 10.28 -12.35 4.91
CA GLN A 83 9.52 -12.93 6.02
C GLN A 83 9.03 -14.36 5.79
N GLY A 84 9.03 -14.83 4.53
CA GLY A 84 8.64 -16.17 4.12
C GLY A 84 9.81 -17.15 3.92
N GLY A 85 11.05 -16.67 4.02
CA GLY A 85 12.28 -17.46 3.83
C GLY A 85 12.72 -18.29 5.05
N GLU A 86 11.93 -18.34 6.12
CA GLU A 86 12.09 -19.32 7.19
C GLU A 86 11.02 -20.41 7.02
N GLY A 87 11.34 -21.39 6.18
CA GLY A 87 10.55 -22.59 5.91
C GLY A 87 11.40 -23.65 5.22
#